data_AF-A0A3B0S8J4-F1
#
_entry.id   AF-A0A3B0S8J4-F1
#
_cell.length_a   1.000
_cell.length_b   1.000
_cell.length_c   1.000
_cell.angle_alpha   90.00
_cell.angle_beta   90.00
_cell.angle_gamma   90.00
#
_symmetry.space_group_name_H-M   'P 1'
#
loop_
_entity.id
_entity.type
_entity.pdbx_description
1 polymer ?
#
loop_
_entity_poly.entity_id
_entity_poly.type
_entity_poly.pdbx_seq_one_letter_code
_entity_poly.pdbx_strand_id
1 'polypeptide(L)' 'MDHLEPEHPHDAGVSEQIPDVMQFEGAEVLANQTRAQLRGDGFTDREIDEWAQTYIAIEHSGDVESFLEWIKAQ' A
#
# COMPACT_ATOMS: atom_id res chain seq x y z
N MET A 1 -14.39 -38.78 10.23
CA MET A 1 -14.80 -37.78 9.23
C MET A 1 -14.54 -36.46 9.89
N ASP A 2 -13.31 -36.00 9.77
CA ASP A 2 -12.80 -34.80 10.41
C ASP A 2 -13.26 -33.62 9.56
N HIS A 3 -14.20 -32.86 10.10
CA HIS A 3 -14.82 -31.71 9.48
C HIS A 3 -13.85 -30.54 9.54
N LEU A 4 -13.24 -30.20 8.40
CA LEU A 4 -12.47 -28.97 8.24
C LEU A 4 -13.44 -27.82 8.03
N GLU A 5 -13.96 -27.26 9.13
CA GLU A 5 -14.51 -25.91 9.09
C GLU A 5 -13.36 -24.92 9.29
N PRO A 6 -13.01 -24.09 8.29
CA PRO A 6 -12.17 -22.95 8.57
C PRO A 6 -12.99 -22.04 9.49
N GLU A 7 -12.59 -21.98 10.75
CA GLU A 7 -13.06 -20.97 11.70
C GLU A 7 -12.69 -19.62 11.09
N HIS A 8 -13.66 -18.98 10.45
CA HIS A 8 -13.46 -17.67 9.85
C HIS A 8 -12.90 -16.72 10.93
N PRO A 9 -11.87 -15.91 10.61
CA PRO A 9 -11.20 -15.02 11.57
C PRO A 9 -12.14 -13.98 12.21
N HIS A 10 -13.40 -13.91 11.77
CA HIS A 10 -14.44 -13.00 12.23
C HIS A 10 -14.98 -13.33 13.64
N ASP A 11 -14.82 -14.56 14.16
CA ASP A 11 -15.39 -14.93 15.47
C ASP A 11 -14.55 -14.44 16.68
N ALA A 12 -13.29 -14.03 16.45
CA ALA A 12 -12.36 -13.70 17.52
C ALA A 12 -12.47 -12.25 18.05
N GLY A 13 -13.33 -11.39 17.48
CA GLY A 13 -13.46 -9.99 17.90
C GLY A 13 -12.14 -9.20 17.80
N VAL A 14 -11.17 -9.71 17.04
CA VAL A 14 -9.92 -9.03 16.76
C VAL A 14 -10.27 -7.98 15.73
N SER A 15 -10.26 -6.70 16.13
CA SER A 15 -10.02 -5.65 15.15
C SER A 15 -8.74 -6.05 14.44
N GLU A 16 -8.84 -6.41 13.16
CA GLU A 16 -7.71 -6.60 12.26
C GLU A 16 -7.03 -5.24 12.05
N GLN A 17 -6.54 -4.65 13.13
CA GLN A 17 -5.31 -3.92 13.09
C GLN A 17 -4.29 -4.96 12.63
N ILE A 18 -4.05 -5.02 11.33
CA ILE A 18 -2.77 -5.43 10.78
C ILE A 18 -2.02 -4.13 10.46
N PRO A 19 -1.48 -3.37 11.44
CA PRO A 19 -0.66 -2.21 11.12
C PRO A 19 0.80 -2.64 11.23
N ASP A 20 1.39 -2.89 10.09
CA ASP A 20 2.77 -2.58 9.72
C ASP A 20 3.02 -3.28 8.38
N VAL A 21 2.86 -4.61 8.35
CA VAL A 21 3.25 -5.44 7.20
C VAL A 21 2.42 -5.13 5.94
N MET A 22 1.09 -5.03 6.05
CA MET A 22 0.23 -4.68 4.90
C MET A 22 0.51 -3.27 4.37
N GLN A 23 1.00 -2.35 5.21
CA GLN A 23 1.33 -0.98 4.80
C GLN A 23 2.66 -0.94 4.04
N PHE A 24 3.66 -1.70 4.47
CA PHE A 24 4.91 -1.86 3.72
C PHE A 24 4.68 -2.53 2.37
N GLU A 25 3.86 -3.58 2.33
CA GLU A 25 3.48 -4.25 1.07
C GLU A 25 2.71 -3.30 0.14
N GLY A 26 1.80 -2.48 0.68
CA GLY A 26 1.06 -1.48 -0.09
C GLY A 26 1.95 -0.41 -0.72
N ALA A 27 2.95 0.09 0.02
CA ALA A 27 3.89 1.09 -0.48
C ALA A 27 4.77 0.55 -1.60
N GLU A 28 5.32 -0.67 -1.45
CA GLU A 28 6.15 -1.28 -2.49
C GLU A 28 5.34 -1.56 -3.76
N VAL A 29 4.10 -2.03 -3.61
CA VAL A 29 3.17 -2.27 -4.72
C VAL A 29 2.81 -0.97 -5.45
N LEU A 30 2.57 0.13 -4.73
CA LEU A 30 2.33 1.45 -5.31
C LEU A 30 3.57 1.99 -6.04
N ALA A 31 4.73 1.92 -5.41
CA ALA A 31 6.00 2.35 -6.00
C ALA A 31 6.26 1.61 -7.32
N ASN A 32 6.11 0.28 -7.32
CA ASN A 32 6.36 -0.51 -8.52
C ASN A 32 5.36 -0.23 -9.65
N GLN A 33 4.07 -0.04 -9.34
CA GLN A 33 3.06 0.27 -10.35
C GLN A 33 3.23 1.66 -10.98
N THR A 34 3.69 2.63 -10.21
CA THR A 34 3.86 4.03 -10.67
C THR A 34 5.24 4.33 -11.25
N ARG A 35 6.21 3.42 -11.05
CA ARG A 35 7.61 3.59 -11.44
C ARG A 35 7.81 3.97 -12.90
N ALA A 36 7.09 3.34 -13.83
CA ALA A 36 7.21 3.64 -15.26
C ALA A 36 6.75 5.08 -15.59
N GLN A 37 5.68 5.53 -14.95
CA GLN A 37 5.11 6.85 -15.16
C GLN A 37 5.99 7.93 -14.52
N LEU A 38 6.31 7.77 -13.23
CA LEU A 38 7.10 8.73 -12.47
C LEU A 38 8.55 8.86 -12.99
N ARG A 39 9.14 7.78 -13.52
CA ARG A 39 10.42 7.91 -14.25
C ARG A 39 10.30 8.76 -15.51
N GLY A 40 9.16 8.70 -16.20
CA GLY A 40 8.86 9.57 -17.34
C GLY A 40 8.78 11.05 -16.95
N ASP A 41 8.29 11.33 -15.74
CA ASP A 41 8.26 12.66 -15.12
C ASP A 41 9.61 13.08 -14.49
N GLY A 42 10.63 12.22 -14.53
CA GLY A 42 11.99 12.52 -14.08
C GLY A 42 12.33 12.08 -12.65
N PHE A 43 11.44 11.34 -11.98
CA PHE A 43 11.70 10.78 -10.65
C PHE A 43 12.66 9.60 -10.73
N THR A 44 13.56 9.50 -9.76
CA THR A 44 14.38 8.31 -9.55
C THR A 44 13.62 7.22 -8.81
N ASP A 45 14.05 5.97 -8.94
CA ASP A 45 13.44 4.84 -8.23
C ASP A 45 13.42 5.04 -6.72
N ARG A 46 14.50 5.62 -6.18
CA ARG A 46 14.61 5.92 -4.76
C ARG A 46 13.56 6.93 -4.32
N GLU A 47 13.39 8.01 -5.09
CA GLU A 47 12.36 9.01 -4.79
C GLU A 47 10.97 8.39 -4.85
N ILE A 48 10.69 7.55 -5.85
CA ILE A 48 9.40 6.85 -5.98
C ILE A 48 9.10 5.99 -4.75
N ASP A 49 10.09 5.24 -4.25
CA ASP A 49 9.97 4.45 -3.03
C ASP A 49 9.73 5.34 -1.78
N GLU A 50 10.46 6.46 -1.65
CA GLU A 50 10.28 7.42 -0.55
C GLU A 50 8.89 8.09 -0.58
N TRP A 51 8.41 8.45 -1.77
CA TRP A 51 7.09 9.03 -1.98
C TRP A 51 5.98 8.03 -1.64
N ALA A 52 6.09 6.78 -2.09
CA ALA A 52 5.08 5.75 -1.81
C ALA A 52 5.00 5.40 -0.32
N GLN A 53 6.15 5.30 0.36
CA GLN A 53 6.19 5.11 1.80
C GLN A 53 5.54 6.28 2.54
N THR A 54 5.83 7.52 2.12
CA THR A 54 5.25 8.73 2.71
C THR A 54 3.73 8.76 2.52
N TYR A 55 3.26 8.43 1.32
CA TYR A 55 1.84 8.39 1.00
C TYR A 55 1.09 7.38 1.87
N ILE A 56 1.59 6.14 1.98
CA ILE A 56 0.97 5.12 2.82
C ILE A 56 1.07 5.47 4.32
N ALA A 57 2.14 6.13 4.76
CA ALA A 57 2.25 6.57 6.14
C ALA A 57 1.19 7.62 6.52
N ILE A 58 0.75 8.45 5.55
CA ILE A 58 -0.22 9.53 5.76
C ILE A 58 -1.65 9.02 5.52
N GLU A 59 -1.92 8.43 4.36
CA GLU A 59 -3.26 8.04 3.93
C GLU A 59 -3.65 6.64 4.42
N HIS A 60 -2.71 5.90 5.03
CA HIS A 60 -2.83 4.51 5.52
C HIS A 60 -3.15 3.45 4.45
N SER A 61 -3.69 3.86 3.30
CA SER A 61 -4.07 3.05 2.15
C SER A 61 -4.35 3.95 0.95
N GLY A 62 -4.19 3.43 -0.27
CA GLY A 62 -4.61 4.13 -1.48
C GLY A 62 -4.22 3.38 -2.74
N ASP A 63 -4.77 3.81 -3.86
CA ASP A 63 -4.51 3.27 -5.20
C ASP A 63 -3.54 4.15 -6.00
N VAL A 64 -3.14 3.67 -7.19
CA VAL A 64 -2.20 4.36 -8.07
C VAL A 64 -2.68 5.74 -8.49
N GLU A 65 -3.97 5.91 -8.78
CA GLU A 65 -4.51 7.19 -9.24
C GLU A 65 -4.47 8.20 -8.08
N SER A 66 -4.96 7.80 -6.91
CA SER A 66 -4.92 8.61 -5.68
C SER A 66 -3.48 9.01 -5.31
N PHE A 67 -2.52 8.11 -5.43
CA PHE A 67 -1.10 8.40 -5.17
C PHE A 67 -0.50 9.41 -6.16
N LEU A 68 -0.79 9.27 -7.47
CA LEU A 68 -0.29 10.18 -8.49
C LEU A 68 -0.91 11.58 -8.35
N GLU A 69 -2.21 11.68 -8.08
CA GLU A 69 -2.86 12.95 -7.81
C GLU A 69 -2.31 13.60 -6.54
N TRP A 70 -2.01 12.81 -5.51
CA TRP A 70 -1.38 13.30 -4.29
C TRP A 70 0.03 13.86 -4.54
N ILE A 71 0.86 13.19 -5.36
CA ILE A 71 2.19 13.72 -5.77
C ILE A 71 2.04 15.03 -6.55
N LYS A 72 1.08 15.13 -7.48
CA LYS A 72 0.85 16.35 -8.27
C LYS A 72 0.32 17.52 -7.42
N ALA A 73 -0.30 17.23 -6.29
CA ALA A 73 -0.82 18.23 -5.37
C ALA A 73 0.25 18.80 -4.42
N GLN A 74 1.47 18.26 -4.45
CA GLN A 74 2.64 18.80 -3.73
C GLN A 74 3.27 19.97 -4.48
#